data_AF-A0A1H1DLQ2-F1
#
_entry.id   AF-A0A1H1DLQ2-F1
#
_cell.length_a   1.000
_cell.length_b   1.000
_cell.length_c   1.000
_cell.angle_alpha   90.00
_cell.angle_beta   90.00
_cell.angle_gamma   90.00
#
_symmetry.space_group_name_H-M   'P 1'
#
loop_
_entity.id
_entity.type
_entity.pdbx_description
1 polymer ?
#
loop_
_entity_poly.entity_id
_entity_poly.type
_entity_poly.pdbx_seq_one_letter_code
_entity_poly.pdbx_strand_id
1 'polypeptide(L)'
;MTAEAIKDMRKKQFFFLNITLLISMTVYVAIINYTGLNMSYILFTLGAFLIVQSVSNIFKKDLTKSWVPIIEQVNRYEKEIMGSEWKKQNKTAHVINLVVGCMIMIQAYFMHDINSQYPISIGFFVFLIIFLLLAINITMLIHTSKVDNSNNTSDFNGYTWKFNLIGFVAAMVISVVIFILAILFVLSRN
;
A
#
# COMPACT_ATOMS: atom_id res chain seq x y z
N MET A 1 -24.67 0.80 -12.03
CA MET A 1 -23.85 1.43 -13.08
C MET A 1 -23.88 0.56 -14.34
N THR A 2 -23.77 1.13 -15.54
CA THR A 2 -23.64 0.34 -16.78
C THR A 2 -22.24 -0.29 -16.88
N ALA A 3 -22.09 -1.38 -17.65
CA ALA A 3 -20.81 -2.07 -17.82
C ALA A 3 -19.71 -1.14 -18.38
N GLU A 4 -20.06 -0.24 -19.31
CA GLU A 4 -19.13 0.75 -19.86
C GLU A 4 -18.65 1.76 -18.80
N ALA A 5 -19.56 2.23 -17.94
CA ALA A 5 -19.21 3.15 -16.86
C ALA A 5 -18.28 2.49 -15.82
N ILE A 6 -18.47 1.20 -15.54
CA ILE A 6 -17.57 0.43 -14.66
C ILE A 6 -16.18 0.32 -15.29
N LYS A 7 -16.10 -0.02 -16.59
CA LYS A 7 -14.83 -0.12 -17.31
C LYS A 7 -14.05 1.19 -17.32
N ASP A 8 -14.72 2.32 -17.58
CA ASP A 8 -14.10 3.65 -17.53
C ASP A 8 -13.60 4.00 -16.12
N MET A 9 -14.41 3.72 -15.09
CA MET A 9 -14.01 3.91 -13.70
C MET A 9 -12.78 3.07 -13.34
N ARG A 10 -12.74 1.78 -13.70
CA ARG A 10 -11.59 0.89 -13.44
C ARG A 10 -10.33 1.37 -14.17
N LYS A 11 -10.46 1.86 -15.40
CA LYS A 11 -9.35 2.45 -16.16
C LYS A 11 -8.80 3.68 -15.42
N LYS A 12 -9.67 4.60 -15.01
CA LYS A 12 -9.28 5.81 -14.25
C LYS A 12 -8.64 5.47 -12.90
N GLN A 13 -9.18 4.49 -12.17
CA GLN A 13 -8.59 3.98 -10.92
C GLN A 13 -7.18 3.46 -11.16
N PHE A 14 -6.98 2.66 -12.22
CA PHE A 14 -5.69 2.10 -12.58
C PHE A 14 -4.66 3.20 -12.88
N PHE A 15 -5.01 4.17 -13.74
CA PHE A 15 -4.12 5.29 -14.05
C PHE A 15 -3.80 6.12 -12.81
N PHE A 16 -4.81 6.44 -12.01
CA PHE A 16 -4.63 7.23 -10.80
C PHE A 16 -3.66 6.56 -9.83
N LEU A 17 -3.87 5.28 -9.50
CA LEU A 17 -3.01 4.55 -8.57
C LEU A 17 -1.56 4.45 -9.05
N ASN A 18 -1.34 4.12 -10.33
CA ASN A 18 0.00 4.00 -10.89
C ASN A 18 0.73 5.36 -10.94
N ILE A 19 0.05 6.44 -11.35
CA ILE A 19 0.63 7.80 -11.39
C ILE A 19 0.94 8.28 -9.98
N THR A 20 0.01 8.11 -9.03
CA THR A 20 0.24 8.49 -7.63
C THR A 20 1.44 7.76 -7.05
N LEU A 21 1.58 6.46 -7.30
CA LEU A 21 2.75 5.68 -6.85
C LEU A 21 4.05 6.23 -7.43
N LEU A 22 4.11 6.44 -8.75
CA LEU A 22 5.30 6.94 -9.43
C LEU A 22 5.73 8.32 -8.90
N ILE A 23 4.77 9.24 -8.73
CA ILE A 23 5.04 10.57 -8.19
C ILE A 23 5.54 10.45 -6.76
N SER A 24 4.88 9.65 -5.92
CA SER A 24 5.24 9.49 -4.50
C SER A 24 6.65 8.91 -4.33
N MET A 25 6.99 7.89 -5.12
CA MET A 25 8.32 7.28 -5.12
C MET A 25 9.40 8.23 -5.63
N THR A 26 9.11 9.01 -6.66
CA THR A 26 10.04 10.02 -7.20
C THR A 26 10.33 11.10 -6.17
N VAL A 27 9.29 11.62 -5.51
CA VAL A 27 9.42 12.61 -4.44
C VAL A 27 10.22 12.03 -3.28
N TYR A 28 9.94 10.80 -2.86
CA TYR A 28 10.67 10.12 -1.79
C TYR A 28 12.18 10.03 -2.06
N VAL A 29 12.58 9.60 -3.26
CA VAL A 29 14.00 9.51 -3.62
C VAL A 29 14.64 10.87 -3.79
N ALA A 30 13.93 11.86 -4.34
CA ALA A 30 14.42 13.22 -4.42
C ALA A 30 14.72 13.78 -3.03
N ILE A 31 13.83 13.56 -2.06
CA ILE A 31 14.07 13.97 -0.67
C ILE A 31 15.34 13.32 -0.13
N ILE A 32 15.48 11.99 -0.24
CA ILE A 32 16.64 11.27 0.32
C ILE A 32 17.95 11.72 -0.32
N ASN A 33 17.99 11.82 -1.65
CA ASN A 33 19.25 12.08 -2.36
C ASN A 33 19.67 13.56 -2.36
N TYR A 34 18.74 14.52 -2.25
CA TYR A 34 19.07 15.95 -2.38
C TYR A 34 19.05 16.73 -1.07
N THR A 35 18.37 16.25 -0.02
CA THR A 35 18.26 17.03 1.24
C THR A 35 19.32 16.67 2.28
N GLY A 36 19.98 15.52 2.15
CA GLY A 36 20.92 15.03 3.15
C GLY A 36 20.30 14.72 4.52
N LEU A 37 18.95 14.69 4.60
CA LEU A 37 18.23 14.36 5.82
C LEU A 37 18.57 12.95 6.27
N ASN A 38 18.73 12.77 7.59
CA ASN A 38 18.89 11.45 8.17
C ASN A 38 17.64 10.60 7.89
N MET A 39 17.86 9.37 7.44
CA MET A 39 16.82 8.37 7.18
C MET A 39 15.86 8.20 8.38
N SER A 40 16.36 8.31 9.61
CA SER A 40 15.54 8.22 10.83
C SER A 40 14.43 9.28 10.85
N TYR A 41 14.71 10.53 10.45
CA TYR A 41 13.71 11.60 10.43
C TYR A 41 12.65 11.37 9.35
N ILE A 42 13.06 10.84 8.21
CA ILE A 42 12.15 10.51 7.10
C ILE A 42 11.21 9.37 7.52
N LEU A 43 11.74 8.29 8.09
CA LEU A 43 10.96 7.17 8.60
C LEU A 43 10.03 7.60 9.73
N PHE A 44 10.51 8.40 10.68
CA PHE A 44 9.69 8.91 11.78
C PHE A 44 8.50 9.71 11.25
N THR A 45 8.75 10.64 10.32
CA THR A 45 7.71 11.48 9.71
C THR A 45 6.70 10.65 8.93
N LEU A 46 7.17 9.67 8.15
CA LEU A 46 6.30 8.77 7.39
C LEU A 46 5.43 7.90 8.31
N GLY A 47 6.04 7.32 9.35
CA GLY A 47 5.33 6.52 10.35
C GLY A 47 4.27 7.33 11.10
N ALA A 48 4.62 8.53 11.56
CA ALA A 48 3.69 9.45 12.20
C ALA A 48 2.53 9.84 11.26
N PHE A 49 2.83 10.15 10.00
CA PHE A 49 1.82 10.45 8.99
C PHE A 49 0.84 9.29 8.80
N LEU A 50 1.35 8.06 8.65
CA LEU A 50 0.52 6.86 8.50
C LEU A 50 -0.37 6.61 9.72
N ILE A 51 0.15 6.80 10.94
CA ILE A 51 -0.62 6.67 12.18
C ILE A 51 -1.74 7.71 12.22
N VAL A 52 -1.43 8.99 12.04
CA VAL A 52 -2.43 10.08 12.07
C VAL A 52 -3.52 9.85 11.03
N GLN A 53 -3.14 9.48 9.81
CA GLN A 53 -4.07 9.18 8.73
C GLN A 53 -4.96 7.98 9.08
N SER A 54 -4.38 6.90 9.61
CA SER A 54 -5.10 5.67 9.94
C SER A 54 -6.07 5.87 11.08
N VAL A 55 -5.64 6.53 12.16
CA VAL A 55 -6.48 6.90 13.31
C VAL A 55 -7.66 7.76 12.84
N SER A 56 -7.38 8.81 12.05
CA SER A 56 -8.40 9.70 11.52
C SER A 56 -9.45 8.96 10.68
N ASN A 57 -9.04 7.96 9.89
CA ASN A 57 -9.97 7.20 9.05
C ASN A 57 -10.71 6.10 9.82
N ILE A 58 -10.12 5.51 10.87
CA ILE A 58 -10.83 4.55 11.75
C ILE A 58 -12.01 5.24 12.45
N PHE A 59 -11.86 6.51 12.83
CA PHE A 59 -12.94 7.28 13.46
C PHE A 59 -13.97 7.86 12.47
N LYS A 60 -13.68 7.88 11.16
CA LYS A 60 -14.68 8.28 10.15
C LYS A 60 -15.70 7.16 9.97
N LYS A 61 -16.97 7.45 10.28
CA LYS A 61 -18.10 6.50 10.19
C LYS A 61 -18.43 6.11 8.74
N ASP A 62 -17.84 5.02 8.24
CA ASP A 62 -18.22 4.33 6.99
C ASP A 62 -18.45 5.23 5.77
N LEU A 63 -17.73 6.35 5.70
CA LEU A 63 -17.89 7.31 4.62
C LEU A 63 -17.17 6.78 3.39
N THR A 64 -17.89 6.65 2.27
CA THR A 64 -17.27 6.46 0.95
C THR A 64 -16.60 7.72 0.42
N LYS A 65 -16.85 8.85 1.10
CA LYS A 65 -16.41 10.20 0.73
C LYS A 65 -14.89 10.26 0.65
N SER A 66 -14.38 10.75 -0.47
CA SER A 66 -12.96 10.97 -0.69
C SER A 66 -12.76 12.36 -1.27
N TRP A 67 -11.58 12.95 -1.03
CA TRP A 67 -11.21 14.21 -1.67
C TRP A 67 -10.88 14.00 -3.15
N VAL A 68 -10.59 12.75 -3.53
CA VAL A 68 -10.33 12.35 -4.91
C VAL A 68 -11.62 11.73 -5.50
N PRO A 69 -12.25 12.37 -6.50
CA PRO A 69 -13.53 11.91 -7.04
C PRO A 69 -13.53 10.47 -7.55
N ILE A 70 -12.44 10.03 -8.20
CA ILE A 70 -12.35 8.66 -8.72
C ILE A 70 -12.34 7.62 -7.60
N ILE A 71 -11.67 7.91 -6.47
CA ILE A 71 -11.65 7.02 -5.31
C ILE A 71 -13.01 6.98 -4.64
N GLU A 72 -13.70 8.12 -4.53
CA GLU A 72 -15.07 8.14 -4.01
C GLU A 72 -16.04 7.32 -4.87
N GLN A 73 -15.90 7.42 -6.20
CA GLN A 73 -16.72 6.64 -7.14
C GLN A 73 -16.50 5.13 -6.95
N VAL A 74 -15.24 4.70 -6.89
CA VAL A 74 -14.88 3.29 -6.62
C VAL A 74 -15.42 2.83 -5.28
N ASN A 75 -15.21 3.61 -4.21
CA ASN A 75 -15.68 3.26 -2.87
C ASN A 75 -17.20 3.11 -2.79
N ARG A 76 -17.96 3.97 -3.48
CA ARG A 76 -19.43 3.84 -3.55
C ARG A 76 -19.83 2.54 -4.23
N TYR A 77 -19.25 2.27 -5.40
CA TYR A 77 -19.52 1.06 -6.16
C TYR A 77 -19.17 -0.20 -5.37
N GLU A 78 -17.96 -0.30 -4.82
CA GLU A 78 -17.52 -1.49 -4.07
C GLU A 78 -18.32 -1.70 -2.78
N LYS A 79 -18.72 -0.63 -2.10
CA LYS A 79 -19.60 -0.72 -0.92
C LYS A 79 -20.99 -1.25 -1.27
N GLU A 80 -21.54 -0.84 -2.42
CA GLU A 80 -22.84 -1.33 -2.90
C GLU A 80 -22.79 -2.84 -3.18
N ILE A 81 -21.71 -3.32 -3.81
CA ILE A 81 -21.54 -4.74 -4.18
C ILE A 81 -21.18 -5.63 -2.99
N MET A 82 -20.27 -5.19 -2.12
CA MET A 82 -19.72 -6.02 -1.04
C MET A 82 -20.47 -5.86 0.30
N GLY A 83 -21.24 -4.77 0.47
CA GLY A 83 -22.01 -4.50 1.68
C GLY A 83 -21.16 -4.40 2.95
N SER A 84 -21.40 -5.31 3.91
CA SER A 84 -20.70 -5.29 5.21
C SER A 84 -19.24 -5.72 5.13
N GLU A 85 -18.87 -6.49 4.11
CA GLU A 85 -17.48 -6.91 3.88
C GLU A 85 -16.60 -5.75 3.44
N TRP A 86 -17.15 -4.79 2.68
CA TRP A 86 -16.44 -3.54 2.36
C TRP A 86 -16.00 -2.80 3.62
N LYS A 87 -16.88 -2.73 4.64
CA LYS A 87 -16.57 -2.07 5.91
C LYS A 87 -15.47 -2.79 6.66
N LYS A 88 -15.51 -4.13 6.68
CA LYS A 88 -14.44 -4.95 7.30
C LYS A 88 -13.12 -4.73 6.58
N GLN A 89 -13.10 -4.81 5.25
CA GLN A 89 -11.92 -4.57 4.44
C GLN A 89 -11.32 -3.17 4.69
N ASN A 90 -12.16 -2.13 4.65
CA ASN A 90 -11.71 -0.75 4.87
C ASN A 90 -11.15 -0.55 6.30
N LYS A 91 -11.85 -1.09 7.32
CA LYS A 91 -11.37 -1.02 8.70
C LYS A 91 -10.06 -1.78 8.88
N THR A 92 -9.95 -2.99 8.33
CA THR A 92 -8.73 -3.79 8.41
C THR A 92 -7.56 -3.11 7.69
N ALA A 93 -7.78 -2.48 6.53
CA ALA A 93 -6.74 -1.72 5.84
C ALA A 93 -6.18 -0.59 6.72
N HIS A 94 -7.04 0.17 7.42
CA HIS A 94 -6.56 1.23 8.33
C HIS A 94 -5.88 0.68 9.58
N VAL A 95 -6.35 -0.45 10.13
CA VAL A 95 -5.67 -1.12 11.25
C VAL A 95 -4.28 -1.63 10.84
N ILE A 96 -4.16 -2.22 9.65
CA ILE A 96 -2.86 -2.66 9.11
C ILE A 96 -1.94 -1.45 8.91
N ASN A 97 -2.43 -0.35 8.33
CA ASN A 97 -1.63 0.86 8.15
C ASN A 97 -1.18 1.47 9.48
N LEU A 98 -2.01 1.37 10.53
CA LEU A 98 -1.64 1.78 11.88
C LEU A 98 -0.47 0.94 12.41
N VAL A 99 -0.55 -0.39 12.28
CA VAL A 99 0.52 -1.32 12.69
C VAL A 99 1.81 -1.04 11.91
N VAL A 100 1.72 -0.88 10.59
CA VAL A 100 2.87 -0.55 9.74
C VAL A 100 3.48 0.80 10.14
N GLY A 101 2.66 1.81 10.41
CA GLY A 101 3.13 3.11 10.89
C GLY A 101 3.91 3.00 12.20
N CYS A 102 3.40 2.23 13.17
CA CYS A 102 4.13 1.95 14.43
C CYS A 102 5.45 1.21 14.18
N MET A 103 5.45 0.19 13.31
CA MET A 103 6.67 -0.55 12.96
C MET A 103 7.74 0.36 12.32
N ILE A 104 7.33 1.25 11.42
CA ILE A 104 8.22 2.23 10.77
C ILE A 104 8.79 3.22 11.82
N MET A 105 8.00 3.67 12.79
CA MET A 105 8.51 4.53 13.86
C MET A 105 9.51 3.81 14.77
N ILE A 106 9.25 2.55 15.10
CA ILE A 106 10.20 1.72 15.86
C ILE A 106 11.50 1.56 15.06
N GLN A 107 11.41 1.31 13.75
CA GLN A 107 12.58 1.27 12.87
C GLN A 107 13.34 2.59 12.85
N ALA A 108 12.63 3.73 12.80
CA ALA A 108 13.24 5.05 12.87
C ALA A 108 14.05 5.25 14.15
N TYR A 109 13.54 4.79 15.30
CA TYR A 109 14.25 4.84 16.58
C TYR A 109 15.55 4.02 16.54
N PHE A 110 15.52 2.79 16.03
CA PHE A 110 16.71 1.96 15.90
C PHE A 110 17.75 2.51 14.90
N MET A 111 17.33 3.33 13.95
CA MET A 111 18.21 3.95 12.95
C MET A 111 18.74 5.34 13.36
N HIS A 112 18.35 5.87 14.52
CA HIS A 112 18.65 7.26 14.89
C HIS A 112 20.16 7.58 14.92
N ASP A 113 20.95 6.68 15.50
CA ASP A 113 22.39 6.88 15.69
C ASP A 113 23.23 6.46 14.48
N ILE A 114 22.58 5.85 13.48
CA ILE A 114 23.25 5.48 12.24
C ILE A 114 23.32 6.75 11.38
N ASN A 115 24.53 7.28 11.20
CA ASN A 115 24.82 8.28 10.17
C ASN A 115 24.72 7.62 8.78
N SER A 116 23.51 7.23 8.39
CA SER A 116 23.22 6.60 7.11
C SER A 116 22.86 7.66 6.07
N GLN A 117 23.83 8.49 5.69
CA GLN A 117 23.75 9.24 4.43
C GLN A 117 24.09 8.32 3.25
N TYR A 118 23.43 7.16 3.19
CA TYR A 118 23.62 6.24 2.08
C TYR A 118 22.65 6.63 0.97
N PRO A 119 23.14 7.19 -0.16
CA PRO A 119 22.27 7.50 -1.27
C PRO A 119 21.63 6.21 -1.78
N ILE A 120 20.35 6.29 -2.13
CA ILE A 120 19.67 5.14 -2.74
C ILE A 120 20.22 4.98 -4.16
N SER A 121 20.77 3.81 -4.46
CA SER A 121 21.23 3.52 -5.82
C SER A 121 20.04 3.55 -6.80
N ILE A 122 20.24 4.19 -7.95
CA ILE A 122 19.19 4.31 -8.98
C ILE A 122 18.70 2.93 -9.43
N GLY A 123 19.61 1.96 -9.56
CA GLY A 123 19.26 0.58 -9.92
C GLY A 123 18.32 -0.08 -8.91
N PHE A 124 18.61 0.02 -7.61
CA PHE A 124 17.74 -0.49 -6.55
C PHE A 124 16.38 0.21 -6.55
N PHE A 125 16.35 1.52 -6.77
CA PHE A 125 15.11 2.29 -6.84
C PHE A 125 14.22 1.89 -8.02
N VAL A 126 14.78 1.74 -9.22
CA VAL A 126 14.05 1.30 -10.41
C VAL A 126 13.47 -0.11 -10.18
N PHE A 127 14.28 -1.01 -9.63
CA PHE A 127 13.81 -2.35 -9.25
C PHE A 127 12.64 -2.29 -8.26
N LEU A 128 12.74 -1.47 -7.22
CA LEU A 128 11.70 -1.30 -6.21
C LEU A 128 10.40 -0.75 -6.81
N ILE A 129 10.48 0.25 -7.70
CA ILE A 129 9.29 0.77 -8.39
C ILE A 129 8.61 -0.32 -9.23
N ILE A 130 9.37 -1.05 -10.05
CA ILE A 130 8.82 -2.11 -10.90
C ILE A 130 8.14 -3.17 -10.03
N PHE A 131 8.80 -3.58 -8.95
CA PHE A 131 8.25 -4.56 -8.01
C PHE A 131 6.94 -4.08 -7.37
N LEU A 132 6.90 -2.84 -6.87
CA LEU A 132 5.68 -2.27 -6.27
C LEU A 132 4.55 -2.09 -7.28
N LEU A 133 4.85 -1.66 -8.51
CA LEU A 133 3.88 -1.56 -9.59
C LEU A 133 3.27 -2.94 -9.90
N LEU A 134 4.11 -3.97 -10.01
CA LEU A 134 3.62 -5.34 -10.24
C LEU A 134 2.72 -5.81 -9.09
N ALA A 135 3.17 -5.64 -7.84
CA ALA A 135 2.41 -6.05 -6.67
C ALA A 135 1.03 -5.36 -6.59
N ILE A 136 1.00 -4.03 -6.76
CA ILE A 136 -0.24 -3.25 -6.72
C ILE A 136 -1.16 -3.63 -7.87
N ASN A 137 -0.62 -3.76 -9.09
CA ASN A 137 -1.44 -4.08 -10.26
C ASN A 137 -2.00 -5.50 -10.21
N ILE A 138 -1.24 -6.49 -9.76
CA ILE A 138 -1.74 -7.87 -9.55
C ILE A 138 -2.85 -7.88 -8.50
N THR A 139 -2.62 -7.22 -7.37
CA THR A 139 -3.60 -7.12 -6.28
C THR A 139 -4.89 -6.45 -6.77
N MET A 140 -4.76 -5.36 -7.52
CA MET A 140 -5.88 -4.66 -8.13
C MET A 140 -6.64 -5.56 -9.09
N LEU A 141 -5.96 -6.24 -10.02
CA LEU A 141 -6.60 -7.14 -10.99
C LEU A 141 -7.39 -8.26 -10.31
N ILE A 142 -6.81 -8.90 -9.29
CA ILE A 142 -7.50 -9.94 -8.52
C ILE A 142 -8.73 -9.37 -7.83
N HIS A 143 -8.60 -8.22 -7.17
CA HIS A 143 -9.70 -7.60 -6.43
C HIS A 143 -10.83 -7.14 -7.36
N THR A 144 -10.52 -6.40 -8.43
CA THR A 144 -11.53 -5.89 -9.36
C THR A 144 -12.21 -7.03 -10.11
N SER A 145 -11.47 -8.07 -10.52
CA SER A 145 -12.06 -9.26 -11.12
C SER A 145 -13.04 -9.94 -10.16
N LYS A 146 -12.71 -10.03 -8.87
CA LYS A 146 -13.60 -10.62 -7.87
C LYS A 146 -14.85 -9.77 -7.63
N VAL A 147 -14.71 -8.45 -7.57
CA VAL A 147 -15.83 -7.52 -7.34
C VAL A 147 -16.75 -7.43 -8.56
N ASP A 148 -16.17 -7.30 -9.76
CA ASP A 148 -16.93 -7.01 -10.97
C ASP A 148 -17.69 -8.26 -11.49
N ASN A 149 -17.27 -9.47 -11.08
CA ASN A 149 -17.91 -10.74 -11.45
C ASN A 149 -18.86 -11.32 -10.36
N SER A 150 -19.01 -10.67 -9.21
CA SER A 150 -19.91 -11.15 -8.16
C SER A 150 -21.35 -10.73 -8.44
N ASN A 151 -22.31 -11.63 -8.24
CA ASN A 151 -23.72 -11.33 -8.43
C ASN A 151 -24.43 -11.02 -7.10
N ASN A 152 -23.90 -11.51 -5.97
CA ASN A 152 -24.52 -11.35 -4.66
C ASN A 152 -23.51 -10.99 -3.57
N THR A 153 -23.98 -10.27 -2.55
CA THR A 153 -23.20 -9.91 -1.35
C THR A 153 -22.72 -11.14 -0.56
N SER A 154 -23.44 -12.28 -0.66
CA SER A 154 -23.06 -13.55 -0.05
C SER A 154 -21.72 -14.09 -0.56
N ASP A 155 -21.33 -13.74 -1.79
CA ASP A 155 -20.10 -14.23 -2.44
C ASP A 155 -18.83 -13.67 -1.78
N PHE A 156 -18.99 -12.68 -0.90
CA PHE A 156 -17.92 -12.03 -0.17
C PHE A 156 -17.79 -12.51 1.27
N ASN A 157 -18.62 -13.43 1.76
CA ASN A 157 -18.56 -13.83 3.16
C ASN A 157 -17.18 -14.41 3.52
N GLY A 158 -16.47 -13.75 4.44
CA GLY A 158 -15.11 -14.10 4.83
C GLY A 158 -14.03 -13.81 3.79
N TYR A 159 -14.35 -13.11 2.70
CA TYR A 159 -13.41 -12.70 1.65
C TYR A 159 -12.27 -11.88 2.24
N THR A 160 -12.58 -10.89 3.08
CA THR A 160 -11.59 -10.00 3.70
C THR A 160 -10.52 -10.78 4.46
N TRP A 161 -10.93 -11.76 5.27
CA TRP A 161 -9.99 -12.57 6.07
C TRP A 161 -9.09 -13.42 5.17
N LYS A 162 -9.67 -14.12 4.20
CA LYS A 162 -8.91 -14.97 3.26
C LYS A 162 -7.91 -14.16 2.45
N PHE A 163 -8.34 -13.01 1.93
CA PHE A 163 -7.49 -12.12 1.15
C PHE A 163 -6.30 -11.59 1.96
N ASN A 164 -6.55 -11.15 3.20
CA ASN A 164 -5.48 -10.70 4.08
C ASN A 164 -4.52 -11.82 4.48
N LEU A 165 -5.03 -13.04 4.71
CA LEU A 165 -4.18 -14.20 5.00
C LEU A 165 -3.25 -14.53 3.83
N ILE A 166 -3.77 -14.54 2.60
CA ILE A 166 -2.95 -14.73 1.38
C ILE A 166 -1.89 -13.64 1.27
N GLY A 167 -2.28 -12.38 1.47
CA GLY A 167 -1.34 -11.26 1.46
C GLY A 167 -0.25 -11.38 2.52
N PHE A 168 -0.60 -11.80 3.74
CA PHE A 168 0.36 -12.01 4.83
C PHE A 168 1.34 -13.14 4.53
N VAL A 169 0.87 -14.28 4.03
CA VAL A 169 1.73 -15.40 3.64
C VAL A 169 2.66 -14.99 2.49
N ALA A 170 2.15 -14.29 1.48
CA ALA A 170 2.97 -13.78 0.39
C ALA A 170 4.06 -12.82 0.90
N ALA A 171 3.70 -11.89 1.80
CA ALA A 171 4.65 -10.96 2.40
C ALA A 171 5.74 -11.65 3.22
N MET A 172 5.39 -12.70 3.98
CA MET A 172 6.37 -13.52 4.71
C MET A 172 7.35 -14.20 3.75
N VAL A 173 6.86 -14.85 2.69
CA VAL A 173 7.72 -15.52 1.70
C VAL A 173 8.68 -14.51 1.04
N ILE A 174 8.15 -13.36 0.61
CA ILE A 174 8.96 -12.29 0.01
C ILE A 174 10.01 -11.77 0.99
N SER A 175 9.65 -11.59 2.26
CA SER A 175 10.58 -11.10 3.30
C SER A 175 11.73 -12.06 3.54
N VAL A 176 11.46 -13.37 3.57
CA VAL A 176 12.51 -14.41 3.68
C VAL A 176 13.45 -14.37 2.48
N VAL A 177 12.92 -14.27 1.26
CA VAL A 177 13.74 -14.18 0.05
C VAL A 177 14.63 -12.94 0.07
N ILE A 178 14.08 -11.77 0.42
CA ILE A 178 14.85 -10.52 0.53
C ILE A 178 15.93 -10.64 1.60
N PHE A 179 15.61 -11.23 2.75
CA PHE A 179 16.58 -11.42 3.84
C PHE A 179 17.75 -12.32 3.43
N ILE A 180 17.47 -13.45 2.76
CA ILE A 180 18.51 -14.34 2.23
C ILE A 180 19.38 -13.62 1.21
N LEU A 181 18.78 -12.90 0.26
CA LEU A 181 19.52 -12.13 -0.75
C LEU A 181 20.40 -11.06 -0.12
N ALA A 182 19.92 -10.39 0.93
CA ALA A 182 20.70 -9.40 1.66
C ALA A 182 21.91 -10.03 2.36
N ILE A 183 21.76 -11.19 3.01
CA ILE A 183 22.88 -11.93 3.63
C ILE A 183 23.90 -12.33 2.56
N LEU A 184 23.46 -12.93 1.46
CA LEU A 184 24.35 -13.36 0.37
C LEU A 184 25.12 -12.19 -0.23
N PHE A 185 24.47 -11.04 -0.40
CA PHE A 185 25.10 -9.81 -0.89
C PHE A 185 26.18 -9.26 0.06
N VAL A 186 25.94 -9.33 1.37
CA VAL A 186 26.94 -8.91 2.38
C VAL A 186 28.12 -9.88 2.38
N LEU A 187 27.86 -11.19 2.31
CA LEU A 187 28.90 -12.22 2.30
C LEU A 187 29.76 -12.19 1.03
N SER A 188 29.19 -11.88 -0.14
CA SER A 188 29.94 -11.83 -1.40
C SER A 188 30.86 -10.62 -1.54
N ARG A 189 30.73 -9.62 -0.65
CA ARG A 189 31.53 -8.40 -0.63
C ARG A 189 32.74 -8.48 0.31
N ASN A 190 32.81 -9.55 1.13
CA ASN A 190 33.97 -9.93 1.94
C ASN A 190 34.81 -10.98 1.20
#